data_AF-A0A960G6S5-F1
#
_entry.id   AF-A0A960G6S5-F1
#
_cell.length_a   1.000
_cell.length_b   1.000
_cell.length_c   1.000
_cell.angle_alpha   90.00
_cell.angle_beta   90.00
_cell.angle_gamma   90.00
#
_symmetry.space_group_name_H-M   'P 1'
#
loop_
_entity.id
_entity.type
_entity.pdbx_description
1 polymer ?
#
loop_
_entity_poly.entity_id
_entity_poly.type
_entity_poly.pdbx_seq_one_letter_code
_entity_poly.pdbx_strand_id
1 'polypeptide(L)'
;MESTPSPDELMRATDRAAAAPWTDYPPTPLWYPPVTGVWAGLLVAVIGQRGAHPAVALAGLLVLVALEYAFLVWYRRYRGAMPASVPPAEFRAPMARLLLGVAVIAGLAWLTDQLVGLGGAAVVVAVLVTVLIAWYETAYAAAAAATRERLS
;
A
#
# COMPACT_ATOMS: atom_id res chain seq x y z
N MET A 1 -23.60 -40.21 11.27
CA MET A 1 -24.57 -39.25 10.71
C MET A 1 -23.87 -37.90 10.68
N GLU A 2 -23.45 -37.43 9.51
CA GLU A 2 -23.01 -36.03 9.37
C GLU A 2 -24.26 -35.17 9.47
N SER A 3 -24.35 -34.33 10.51
CA SER A 3 -25.40 -33.34 10.64
C SER A 3 -25.24 -32.32 9.51
N THR A 4 -26.24 -32.18 8.65
CA THR A 4 -26.26 -31.15 7.62
C THR A 4 -26.06 -29.79 8.30
N PRO A 5 -25.03 -29.00 7.93
CA PRO A 5 -24.77 -27.72 8.55
C PRO A 5 -25.99 -26.80 8.39
N SER A 6 -26.30 -26.06 9.45
CA SER A 6 -27.40 -25.11 9.44
C SER A 6 -27.14 -23.99 8.43
N PRO A 7 -28.19 -23.35 7.87
CA PRO A 7 -28.04 -22.20 6.98
C PRO A 7 -27.14 -21.10 7.57
N ASP A 8 -27.21 -20.86 8.88
CA ASP A 8 -26.38 -19.88 9.57
C ASP A 8 -24.90 -20.26 9.61
N GLU A 9 -24.59 -21.55 9.70
CA GLU A 9 -23.21 -22.05 9.63
C GLU A 9 -22.63 -21.93 8.22
N LEU A 10 -23.45 -22.18 7.19
CA LEU A 10 -23.07 -22.00 5.79
C LEU A 10 -22.83 -20.51 5.46
N MET A 11 -23.66 -19.61 5.98
CA MET A 11 -23.47 -18.15 5.84
C MET A 11 -22.17 -17.70 6.52
N ARG A 12 -21.94 -18.11 7.78
CA ARG A 12 -20.68 -17.78 8.50
C ARG A 12 -19.43 -18.35 7.83
N ALA A 13 -19.51 -19.55 7.24
CA ALA A 13 -18.42 -20.13 6.47
C ALA A 13 -18.13 -19.34 5.18
N THR A 14 -19.18 -18.88 4.51
CA THR A 14 -19.07 -18.04 3.30
C THR A 14 -18.45 -16.68 3.63
N ASP A 15 -18.87 -16.03 4.72
CA ASP A 15 -18.31 -14.75 5.16
C ASP A 15 -16.83 -14.86 5.53
N ARG A 16 -16.44 -15.94 6.22
CA ARG A 16 -15.02 -16.24 6.48
C ARG A 16 -14.22 -16.45 5.20
N ALA A 17 -14.75 -17.23 4.26
CA ALA A 17 -14.09 -17.47 2.98
C ALA A 17 -13.91 -16.17 2.16
N ALA A 18 -14.89 -15.27 2.20
CA ALA A 18 -14.82 -13.97 1.52
C ALA A 18 -13.81 -13.00 2.17
N ALA A 19 -13.62 -13.10 3.49
CA ALA A 19 -12.69 -12.27 4.26
C ALA A 19 -11.26 -12.82 4.30
N ALA A 20 -11.05 -14.13 4.07
CA ALA A 20 -9.74 -14.77 4.15
C ALA A 20 -8.63 -14.06 3.33
N PRO A 21 -8.86 -13.60 2.08
CA PRO A 21 -7.82 -12.85 1.33
C PRO A 21 -7.42 -11.51 1.97
N TRP A 22 -8.25 -10.96 2.86
CA TRP A 22 -8.00 -9.72 3.59
C TRP A 22 -7.33 -9.95 4.93
N THR A 23 -7.52 -11.12 5.54
CA THR A 23 -7.05 -11.42 6.90
C THR A 23 -5.85 -12.36 6.95
N ASP A 24 -5.72 -13.24 5.96
CA ASP A 24 -4.76 -14.35 5.96
C ASP A 24 -3.63 -14.01 4.98
N TYR A 25 -2.70 -13.20 5.45
CA TYR A 25 -1.52 -12.80 4.70
C TYR A 25 -0.28 -12.83 5.61
N PRO A 26 0.91 -13.06 5.03
CA PRO A 26 2.15 -13.06 5.82
C PRO A 26 2.48 -11.65 6.35
N PRO A 27 3.18 -11.55 7.49
CA PRO A 27 3.45 -10.28 8.15
C PRO A 27 4.41 -9.41 7.33
N THR A 28 4.00 -8.17 7.05
CA THR A 28 4.74 -7.26 6.17
C THR A 28 6.21 -7.09 6.59
N PRO A 29 7.17 -7.28 5.69
CA PRO A 29 8.59 -7.12 6.02
C PRO A 29 8.93 -5.69 6.45
N LEU A 30 9.82 -5.55 7.43
CA LEU A 30 10.21 -4.23 7.97
C LEU A 30 10.90 -3.31 6.96
N TRP A 31 11.48 -3.88 5.90
CA TRP A 31 12.11 -3.11 4.82
C TRP A 31 11.09 -2.53 3.83
N TYR A 32 9.84 -3.01 3.82
CA TYR A 32 8.85 -2.61 2.83
C TYR A 32 8.52 -1.11 2.91
N PRO A 33 8.15 -0.54 4.08
CA PRO A 33 7.89 0.89 4.18
C PRO A 33 9.03 1.80 3.68
N PRO A 34 10.31 1.62 4.09
CA PRO A 34 11.38 2.50 3.62
C PRO A 34 11.67 2.33 2.12
N VAL A 35 11.55 1.13 1.56
CA VAL A 35 11.71 0.92 0.12
C VAL A 35 10.62 1.63 -0.68
N THR A 36 9.36 1.52 -0.26
CA THR A 36 8.25 2.23 -0.90
C THR A 36 8.42 3.75 -0.82
N GLY A 37 8.89 4.26 0.32
CA GLY A 37 9.23 5.67 0.47
C GLY A 37 10.32 6.11 -0.51
N VAL A 38 11.46 5.40 -0.53
CA VAL A 38 12.55 5.71 -1.46
C VAL A 38 12.08 5.70 -2.91
N TRP A 39 11.30 4.69 -3.31
CA TRP A 39 10.73 4.61 -4.66
C TRP A 39 9.84 5.82 -4.98
N ALA A 40 8.97 6.23 -4.05
CA ALA A 40 8.12 7.40 -4.23
C ALA A 40 8.91 8.72 -4.33
N GLY A 41 9.97 8.88 -3.51
CA GLY A 41 10.86 10.03 -3.60
C GLY A 41 11.61 10.09 -4.93
N LEU A 42 12.09 8.95 -5.42
CA LEU A 42 12.72 8.85 -6.75
C LEU A 42 11.73 9.18 -7.87
N LEU A 43 10.47 8.76 -7.76
CA LEU A 43 9.42 9.11 -8.72
C LEU A 43 9.23 10.63 -8.81
N VAL A 44 9.18 11.32 -7.66
CA VAL A 44 9.14 12.79 -7.60
C VAL A 44 10.39 13.39 -8.27
N ALA A 45 11.58 12.89 -7.94
CA ALA A 45 12.83 13.38 -8.49
C ALA A 45 12.96 13.18 -10.01
N VAL A 46 12.36 12.13 -10.57
CA VAL A 46 12.39 11.84 -12.03
C VAL A 46 11.36 12.69 -12.77
N ILE A 47 10.12 12.75 -12.28
CA ILE A 47 9.03 13.50 -12.95
C ILE A 47 9.22 15.01 -12.82
N GLY A 48 9.79 15.48 -11.70
CA GLY A 48 9.95 16.90 -11.42
C GLY A 48 11.08 17.61 -12.18
N GLN A 49 11.89 16.91 -12.98
CA GLN A 49 13.03 17.53 -13.69
C GLN A 49 12.57 18.38 -14.88
N ARG A 50 12.31 19.67 -14.65
CA ARG A 50 11.81 20.61 -15.67
C ARG A 50 12.81 20.98 -16.78
N GLY A 51 14.09 20.61 -16.64
CA GLY A 51 15.16 20.97 -17.60
C GLY A 51 16.04 19.82 -18.05
N ALA A 52 15.71 18.58 -17.70
CA ALA A 52 16.51 17.42 -18.09
C ALA A 52 16.26 17.03 -19.55
N HIS A 53 17.28 16.42 -20.18
CA HIS A 53 17.12 15.82 -21.50
C HIS A 53 16.04 14.72 -21.44
N PRO A 54 15.10 14.65 -22.41
CA PRO A 54 13.99 13.68 -22.37
C PRO A 54 14.43 12.23 -22.20
N ALA A 55 15.59 11.85 -22.74
CA ALA A 55 16.16 10.51 -22.58
C ALA A 55 16.50 10.18 -21.11
N VAL A 56 16.90 11.15 -20.29
CA VAL A 56 17.18 10.96 -18.87
C VAL A 56 15.89 10.70 -18.10
N ALA A 57 14.85 11.48 -18.36
CA ALA A 57 13.54 11.28 -17.77
C ALA A 57 12.95 9.91 -18.16
N LEU A 58 13.04 9.56 -19.45
CA LEU A 58 12.59 8.25 -19.95
C LEU A 58 13.37 7.10 -19.30
N ALA A 59 14.70 7.18 -19.24
CA ALA A 59 15.53 6.16 -18.61
C ALA A 59 15.18 6.00 -17.12
N GLY A 60 15.02 7.11 -16.39
CA GLY A 60 14.61 7.10 -14.98
C GLY A 60 13.24 6.45 -14.76
N LEU A 61 12.26 6.78 -15.61
CA LEU A 61 10.93 6.16 -15.56
C LEU A 61 10.99 4.66 -15.86
N LEU A 62 11.75 4.24 -16.87
CA LEU A 62 11.91 2.82 -17.19
C LEU A 62 12.54 2.04 -16.03
N VAL A 63 13.53 2.61 -15.34
CA VAL A 63 14.11 2.00 -14.14
C VAL A 63 13.08 1.89 -13.03
N LEU A 64 12.31 2.94 -12.75
CA LEU A 64 11.27 2.91 -11.71
C LEU A 64 10.15 1.89 -12.02
N VAL A 65 9.76 1.78 -13.28
CA VAL A 65 8.79 0.77 -13.75
C VAL A 65 9.35 -0.63 -13.59
N ALA A 66 10.62 -0.85 -13.94
CA ALA A 66 11.26 -2.16 -13.76
C ALA A 66 11.35 -2.55 -12.28
N LEU A 67 11.67 -1.60 -11.39
CA LEU A 67 11.68 -1.81 -9.94
C LEU A 67 10.28 -2.15 -9.41
N GLU A 68 9.26 -1.40 -9.83
CA GLU A 68 7.86 -1.66 -9.46
C GLU A 68 7.41 -3.04 -9.96
N TYR A 69 7.73 -3.39 -11.20
CA TYR A 69 7.40 -4.71 -11.75
C TYR A 69 8.09 -5.84 -10.98
N ALA A 70 9.38 -5.71 -10.68
CA ALA A 70 10.11 -6.67 -9.86
C ALA A 70 9.49 -6.81 -8.46
N PHE A 71 9.10 -5.68 -7.85
CA PHE A 71 8.38 -5.65 -6.59
C PHE A 71 7.05 -6.40 -6.69
N LEU A 72 6.22 -6.13 -7.70
CA LEU A 72 4.93 -6.81 -7.89
C LEU A 72 5.09 -8.32 -8.11
N VAL A 73 6.09 -8.76 -8.87
CA VAL A 73 6.38 -10.18 -9.08
C VAL A 73 6.77 -10.85 -7.75
N TRP A 74 7.65 -10.21 -6.98
CA TRP A 74 8.03 -10.69 -5.65
C TRP A 74 6.82 -10.70 -4.70
N TYR A 75 6.05 -9.63 -4.66
CA TYR A 75 4.93 -9.44 -3.73
C TYR A 75 3.78 -10.42 -4.02
N ARG A 76 3.51 -10.74 -5.29
CA ARG A 76 2.57 -11.79 -5.67
C ARG A 76 3.01 -13.16 -5.16
N ARG A 77 4.31 -13.49 -5.24
CA ARG A 77 4.85 -14.74 -4.70
C ARG A 77 4.81 -14.77 -3.17
N TYR A 78 5.06 -13.63 -2.55
CA TYR A 78 5.09 -13.48 -1.11
C TYR A 78 3.68 -13.57 -0.50
N ARG A 79 2.73 -12.79 -1.02
CA ARG A 79 1.37 -12.68 -0.47
C ARG A 79 0.41 -13.76 -0.96
N GLY A 80 0.69 -14.39 -2.10
CA GLY A 80 -0.19 -15.38 -2.71
C GLY A 80 -1.42 -14.73 -3.37
N ALA A 81 -2.61 -14.98 -2.83
CA ALA A 81 -3.86 -14.47 -3.39
C ALA A 81 -4.08 -13.00 -2.98
N MET A 82 -4.21 -12.12 -3.97
CA MET A 82 -4.62 -10.74 -3.70
C MET A 82 -6.13 -10.67 -3.44
N PRO A 83 -6.58 -9.84 -2.48
CA PRO A 83 -7.99 -9.60 -2.28
C PRO A 83 -8.59 -8.91 -3.52
N ALA A 84 -9.53 -9.60 -4.18
CA ALA A 84 -10.30 -9.06 -5.31
C ALA A 84 -11.76 -8.73 -4.94
N SER A 85 -12.18 -9.08 -3.72
CA SER A 85 -13.53 -8.84 -3.19
C SER A 85 -13.67 -7.44 -2.59
N VAL A 86 -14.90 -7.04 -2.25
CA VAL A 86 -15.14 -5.78 -1.53
C VAL A 86 -14.47 -5.83 -0.15
N PRO A 87 -13.73 -4.78 0.27
CA PRO A 87 -13.11 -4.74 1.59
C PRO A 87 -14.15 -4.81 2.71
N PRO A 88 -13.88 -5.60 3.78
CA PRO A 88 -14.67 -5.54 5.01
C PRO A 88 -14.71 -4.12 5.58
N ALA A 89 -15.77 -3.80 6.34
CA ALA A 89 -16.01 -2.45 6.84
C ALA A 89 -14.84 -1.90 7.67
N GLU A 90 -14.11 -2.77 8.37
CA GLU A 90 -12.94 -2.46 9.20
C GLU A 90 -11.81 -1.78 8.40
N PHE A 91 -11.67 -2.13 7.13
CA PHE A 91 -10.61 -1.62 6.26
C PHE A 91 -10.93 -0.26 5.65
N ARG A 92 -12.20 0.15 5.63
CA ARG A 92 -12.62 1.41 4.98
C ARG A 92 -11.97 2.64 5.60
N ALA A 93 -11.90 2.69 6.93
CA ALA A 93 -11.33 3.85 7.62
C ALA A 93 -9.79 3.94 7.46
N PRO A 94 -9.00 2.86 7.64
CA PRO A 94 -7.58 2.85 7.26
C PRO A 94 -7.33 3.24 5.80
N MET A 95 -8.11 2.72 4.86
CA MET A 95 -7.98 3.07 3.43
C MET A 95 -8.30 4.53 3.15
N ALA A 96 -9.37 5.08 3.74
CA ALA A 96 -9.71 6.50 3.58
C ALA A 96 -8.62 7.42 4.14
N ARG A 97 -8.05 7.07 5.30
CA ARG A 97 -6.92 7.81 5.90
C ARG A 97 -5.64 7.68 5.06
N LEU A 98 -5.40 6.52 4.44
CA LEU A 98 -4.30 6.37 3.49
C LEU A 98 -4.45 7.33 2.31
N LEU A 99 -5.64 7.37 1.68
CA LEU A 99 -5.91 8.28 0.56
C LEU A 99 -5.76 9.75 0.97
N LEU A 100 -6.28 10.12 2.13
CA LEU A 100 -6.11 11.46 2.68
C LEU A 100 -4.62 11.77 2.94
N GLY A 101 -3.88 10.81 3.51
CA GLY A 101 -2.44 10.92 3.75
C GLY A 101 -1.67 11.15 2.46
N VAL A 102 -1.98 10.42 1.38
CA VAL A 102 -1.37 10.63 0.06
C VAL A 102 -1.65 12.03 -0.47
N ALA A 103 -2.89 12.53 -0.35
CA ALA A 103 -3.24 13.89 -0.77
C ALA A 103 -2.47 14.96 0.02
N VAL A 104 -2.32 14.78 1.34
CA VAL A 104 -1.52 15.67 2.19
C VAL A 104 -0.05 15.64 1.79
N ILE A 105 0.52 14.46 1.56
CA ILE A 105 1.92 14.32 1.11
C ILE A 105 2.12 15.01 -0.24
N ALA A 106 1.20 14.86 -1.18
CA ALA A 106 1.28 15.55 -2.47
C ALA A 106 1.29 17.07 -2.31
N GLY A 107 0.41 17.61 -1.45
CA GLY A 107 0.39 19.05 -1.13
C GLY A 107 1.70 19.53 -0.48
N LEU A 108 2.23 18.77 0.47
CA LEU A 108 3.51 19.08 1.12
C LEU A 108 4.70 18.98 0.15
N ALA A 109 4.70 18.00 -0.75
CA ALA A 109 5.72 17.84 -1.78
C ALA A 109 5.73 19.05 -2.72
N TRP A 110 4.56 19.47 -3.19
CA TRP A 110 4.41 20.67 -4.01
C TRP A 110 4.90 21.91 -3.29
N LEU A 111 4.48 22.13 -2.04
CA LEU A 111 4.93 23.28 -1.23
C LEU A 111 6.45 23.24 -1.00
N THR A 112 7.01 22.07 -0.72
CA THR A 112 8.46 21.90 -0.52
C THR A 112 9.24 22.18 -1.80
N ASP A 113 8.73 21.78 -2.97
CA ASP A 113 9.35 22.11 -4.26
C ASP A 113 9.43 23.63 -4.47
N GLN A 114 8.38 24.38 -4.09
CA GLN A 114 8.39 25.84 -4.22
C GLN A 114 9.39 26.53 -3.27
N LEU A 115 9.61 25.96 -2.08
CA LEU A 115 10.42 26.60 -1.02
C LEU A 115 11.87 26.14 -0.98
N VAL A 116 12.12 24.86 -1.22
CA VAL A 116 13.40 24.16 -1.03
C VAL A 116 13.91 23.55 -2.34
N GLY A 117 13.04 23.45 -3.35
CA GLY A 117 13.35 22.82 -4.63
C GLY A 117 13.13 21.31 -4.64
N LEU A 118 13.29 20.75 -5.84
CA LEU A 118 12.97 19.36 -6.16
C LEU A 118 13.65 18.34 -5.24
N GLY A 119 14.92 18.57 -4.88
CA GLY A 119 15.66 17.67 -3.98
C GLY A 119 15.02 17.59 -2.60
N GLY A 120 14.60 18.72 -2.04
CA GLY A 120 13.88 18.77 -0.77
C GLY A 120 12.53 18.06 -0.86
N ALA A 121 11.78 18.30 -1.94
CA ALA A 121 10.49 17.65 -2.17
C ALA A 121 10.61 16.12 -2.24
N ALA A 122 11.62 15.60 -2.96
CA ALA A 122 11.88 14.17 -3.07
C ALA A 122 12.21 13.53 -1.71
N VAL A 123 13.03 14.18 -0.88
CA VAL A 123 13.35 13.70 0.48
C VAL A 123 12.12 13.70 1.38
N VAL A 124 11.32 14.77 1.35
CA VAL A 124 10.08 14.87 2.12
C VAL A 124 9.11 13.75 1.73
N VAL A 125 8.91 13.50 0.44
CA VAL A 125 8.06 12.39 -0.03
C VAL A 125 8.60 11.05 0.46
N ALA A 126 9.91 10.81 0.34
CA ALA A 126 10.48 9.54 0.76
C ALA A 126 10.24 9.25 2.24
N VAL A 127 10.44 10.24 3.11
CA VAL A 127 10.21 10.11 4.55
C VAL A 127 8.73 9.95 4.86
N LEU A 128 7.87 10.81 4.34
CA LEU A 128 6.45 10.80 4.68
C LEU A 128 5.74 9.55 4.15
N VAL A 129 6.07 9.08 2.95
CA VAL A 129 5.53 7.83 2.42
C VAL A 129 6.00 6.65 3.25
N THR A 130 7.27 6.61 3.68
CA THR A 130 7.77 5.57 4.60
C THR A 130 6.92 5.50 5.88
N VAL A 131 6.69 6.65 6.51
CA VAL A 131 5.89 6.74 7.74
C VAL A 131 4.44 6.35 7.48
N LEU A 132 3.83 6.84 6.39
CA LEU A 132 2.45 6.54 6.03
C LEU A 132 2.24 5.06 5.77
N ILE A 133 3.16 4.41 5.05
CA ILE A 133 3.09 2.96 4.79
C ILE A 133 3.30 2.18 6.08
N ALA A 134 4.30 2.52 6.91
CA ALA A 134 4.50 1.84 8.19
C ALA A 134 3.25 1.93 9.09
N TRP A 135 2.63 3.10 9.17
CA TRP A 135 1.37 3.29 9.87
C TRP A 135 0.23 2.49 9.22
N TYR A 136 0.10 2.52 7.89
CA TYR A 136 -0.97 1.82 7.19
C TYR A 136 -0.90 0.30 7.40
N GLU A 137 0.29 -0.29 7.36
CA GLU A 137 0.49 -1.73 7.59
C GLU A 137 0.07 -2.13 9.01
N THR A 138 0.37 -1.31 10.01
CA THR A 138 -0.08 -1.57 11.40
C THR A 138 -1.60 -1.41 11.54
N ALA A 139 -2.19 -0.39 10.91
CA ALA A 139 -3.64 -0.20 10.89
C ALA A 139 -4.37 -1.32 10.12
N TYR A 140 -3.78 -1.83 9.04
CA TYR A 140 -4.29 -2.93 8.24
C TYR A 140 -4.23 -4.25 9.03
N ALA A 141 -3.14 -4.50 9.77
CA ALA A 141 -3.03 -5.64 10.68
C ALA A 141 -4.08 -5.60 11.81
N ALA A 142 -4.32 -4.43 12.39
CA ALA A 142 -5.36 -4.24 13.41
C ALA A 142 -6.77 -4.48 12.83
N ALA A 143 -7.06 -3.96 11.64
CA ALA A 143 -8.32 -4.22 10.95
C ALA A 143 -8.51 -5.71 10.65
N ALA A 144 -7.47 -6.39 10.18
CA ALA A 144 -7.49 -7.83 9.94
C ALA A 144 -7.76 -8.63 11.23
N ALA A 145 -7.18 -8.24 12.37
CA ALA A 145 -7.45 -8.86 13.66
C ALA A 145 -8.92 -8.68 14.08
N ALA A 146 -9.44 -7.46 14.00
CA ALA A 146 -10.85 -7.17 14.31
C ALA A 146 -11.82 -7.94 13.40
N THR A 147 -11.50 -8.08 12.10
CA THR A 147 -12.30 -8.89 11.18
C THR A 147 -12.27 -10.36 11.57
N ARG A 148 -11.12 -10.91 11.99
CA ARG A 148 -11.03 -12.31 12.47
C ARG A 148 -11.84 -12.54 13.75
N GLU A 149 -11.76 -11.63 14.72
CA GLU A 149 -12.52 -11.71 15.98
C GLU A 149 -14.04 -11.65 15.77
N ARG A 150 -14.50 -10.87 14.79
CA ARG A 150 -15.94 -10.83 14.47
C ARG A 150 -16.43 -12.12 13.79
N LEU A 151 -15.57 -12.79 13.04
CA LEU A 151 -15.92 -13.94 12.19
C LEU A 151 -15.60 -15.30 12.84
N SER A 152 -14.94 -15.31 14.01
CA SER A 152 -14.73 -16.48 14.85
C SER A 152 -15.98 -16.81 15.67
#